data_AF-A0A3L6JLG8-F1
#
_entry.id   AF-A0A3L6JLG8-F1
#
_cell.length_a   1.000
_cell.length_b   1.000
_cell.length_c   1.000
_cell.angle_alpha   90.00
_cell.angle_beta   90.00
_cell.angle_gamma   90.00
#
_symmetry.space_group_name_H-M   'P 1'
#
loop_
_entity.id
_entity.type
_entity.pdbx_description
1 polymer ?
#
loop_
_entity_poly.entity_id
_entity_poly.type
_entity_poly.pdbx_seq_one_letter_code
_entity_poly.pdbx_strand_id
1 'polypeptide(L)'
;MENAMMRIGVTSGLEAGMLEDTKSVVDTLIKSKADFILDEKLASSIGMKSGPSKRMDVDILAIVGSDRSLLKTLLELGQTDTPILPVASKGQPDFLFDVLVTNFESVVDDLLEGRWAREEKKRLVAEISGKETPPLLNDIGIFARRSATLIRYSLLIDGEHFWKDGCDGLIVATPTGSTAYSLSVGGPVILNASPVFSIIPVNSVNPSRRPLILPEDVEVEIRDLTSSVAIEAVLDGQIRKRVDNKPVRIRRADSSAFFVKFEEEKIAALRGKLLKKSEASEEHAQELPPSAKLVLKVLEYQDQMSQKEIIEETMLPPRTVRYALSLLMSEGLVTKKLSLRDSRQGLYQVRKQRSQ
;
A
#
# COMPACT_ATOMS: atom_id res chain seq x y z
N MET A 1 33.95 13.34 20.97
CA MET A 1 33.46 12.80 19.69
C MET A 1 32.31 13.69 19.28
N GLU A 2 32.48 14.53 18.26
CA GLU A 2 31.32 15.19 17.64
C GLU A 2 30.38 14.07 17.17
N ASN A 3 29.13 14.06 17.64
CA ASN A 3 28.11 13.20 17.06
C ASN A 3 28.02 13.62 15.59
N ALA A 4 28.39 12.72 14.68
CA ALA A 4 28.16 12.93 13.26
C ALA A 4 26.65 13.19 13.08
N MET A 5 26.33 14.29 12.42
CA MET A 5 24.95 14.68 12.18
C MET A 5 24.29 13.62 11.28
N MET A 6 23.13 13.12 11.70
CA MET A 6 22.37 12.11 10.94
C MET A 6 22.05 12.64 9.55
N ARG A 7 22.41 11.88 8.51
CA ARG A 7 22.13 12.21 7.12
C ARG A 7 20.88 11.48 6.63
N ILE A 8 19.91 12.23 6.12
CA ILE A 8 18.64 11.71 5.62
C ILE A 8 18.63 11.74 4.08
N GLY A 9 18.42 10.60 3.44
CA GLY A 9 18.08 10.55 2.02
C GLY A 9 16.58 10.77 1.84
N VAL A 10 16.17 11.55 0.84
CA VAL A 10 14.74 11.74 0.50
C VAL A 10 14.50 11.34 -0.95
N THR A 11 13.49 10.51 -1.17
CA THR A 11 13.02 10.15 -2.50
C THR A 11 11.49 10.09 -2.53
N SER A 12 10.89 10.22 -3.71
CA SER A 12 9.44 10.20 -3.88
C SER A 12 9.01 9.62 -5.22
N GLY A 13 7.70 9.31 -5.32
CA GLY A 13 7.07 9.18 -6.64
C GLY A 13 7.11 10.50 -7.41
N LEU A 14 7.14 10.44 -8.75
CA LEU A 14 7.19 11.61 -9.64
C LEU A 14 5.81 12.14 -10.04
N GLU A 15 4.75 11.73 -9.35
CA GLU A 15 3.40 12.22 -9.60
C GLU A 15 3.23 13.64 -9.05
N ALA A 16 2.48 14.50 -9.74
CA ALA A 16 2.44 15.94 -9.46
C ALA A 16 2.06 16.30 -8.00
N GLY A 17 1.12 15.56 -7.39
CA GLY A 17 0.74 15.77 -5.99
C GLY A 17 1.82 15.33 -4.98
N MET A 18 2.60 14.30 -5.31
CA MET A 18 3.68 13.80 -4.44
C MET A 18 4.87 14.77 -4.40
N LEU A 19 5.12 15.52 -5.49
CA LEU A 19 6.20 16.51 -5.52
C LEU A 19 5.97 17.67 -4.55
N GLU A 20 4.74 18.17 -4.44
CA GLU A 20 4.39 19.24 -3.49
C GLU A 20 4.52 18.77 -2.05
N ASP A 21 4.01 17.58 -1.77
CA ASP A 21 4.14 16.93 -0.47
C ASP A 21 5.60 16.65 -0.08
N THR A 22 6.42 16.26 -1.05
CA THR A 22 7.87 16.07 -0.84
C THR A 22 8.57 17.40 -0.55
N LYS A 23 8.18 18.48 -1.23
CA LYS A 23 8.69 19.83 -0.90
C LYS A 23 8.35 20.21 0.55
N SER A 24 7.15 19.90 1.02
CA SER A 24 6.78 20.14 2.42
C SER A 24 7.69 19.39 3.40
N VAL A 25 8.03 18.13 3.11
CA VAL A 25 8.98 17.33 3.92
C VAL A 25 10.37 17.98 3.91
N VAL A 26 10.85 18.38 2.72
CA VAL A 26 12.14 19.06 2.56
C VAL A 26 12.18 20.40 3.29
N ASP A 27 11.13 21.20 3.22
CA ASP A 27 11.03 22.48 3.93
C ASP A 27 11.12 22.28 5.45
N THR A 28 10.48 21.23 5.98
CA THR A 28 10.62 20.86 7.39
C THR A 28 12.06 20.47 7.74
N LEU A 29 12.73 19.66 6.90
CA LEU A 29 14.14 19.29 7.11
C LEU A 29 15.07 20.52 7.10
N ILE A 30 14.84 21.48 6.20
CA ILE A 30 15.58 22.74 6.16
C ILE A 30 15.36 23.56 7.44
N LYS A 31 14.11 23.69 7.91
CA LYS A 31 13.77 24.41 9.15
C LYS A 31 14.46 23.79 10.37
N SER A 32 14.49 22.47 10.44
CA SER A 32 15.16 21.71 11.52
C SER A 32 16.68 21.62 11.36
N LYS A 33 17.26 22.24 10.31
CA LYS A 33 18.71 22.23 10.02
C LYS A 33 19.29 20.80 9.89
N ALA A 34 18.51 19.87 9.34
CA ALA A 34 18.93 18.50 9.10
C ALA A 34 19.98 18.41 7.98
N ASP A 35 20.89 17.43 8.05
CA ASP A 35 21.71 17.02 6.90
C ASP A 35 20.87 16.08 6.01
N PHE A 36 20.63 16.46 4.76
CA PHE A 36 19.85 15.63 3.85
C PHE A 36 20.33 15.71 2.39
N ILE A 37 20.06 14.64 1.64
CA ILE A 37 20.30 14.56 0.20
C ILE A 37 19.03 14.08 -0.51
N LEU A 38 18.89 14.48 -1.78
CA LEU A 38 17.74 14.14 -2.61
C LEU A 38 18.17 13.21 -3.74
N ASP A 39 17.29 12.33 -4.21
CA ASP A 39 17.54 11.60 -5.45
C ASP A 39 17.66 12.56 -6.65
N GLU A 40 18.44 12.18 -7.67
CA GLU A 40 18.73 13.03 -8.83
C GLU A 40 17.49 13.53 -9.57
N LYS A 41 16.46 12.69 -9.70
CA LYS A 41 15.24 13.03 -10.44
C LYS A 41 14.39 14.00 -9.63
N LEU A 42 14.27 13.76 -8.33
CA LEU A 42 13.57 14.63 -7.39
C LEU A 42 14.25 15.99 -7.30
N ALA A 43 15.57 16.01 -7.08
CA ALA A 43 16.37 17.22 -7.01
C ALA A 43 16.20 18.10 -8.25
N SER A 44 16.21 17.50 -9.44
CA SER A 44 15.98 18.19 -10.71
C SER A 44 14.57 18.79 -10.79
N SER A 45 13.57 18.07 -10.28
CA SER A 45 12.16 18.47 -10.31
C SER A 45 11.84 19.57 -9.29
N ILE A 46 12.59 19.67 -8.19
CA ILE A 46 12.38 20.69 -7.15
C ILE A 46 13.45 21.80 -7.16
N GLY A 47 14.41 21.75 -8.09
CA GLY A 47 15.42 22.81 -8.26
C GLY A 47 16.50 22.82 -7.18
N MET A 48 16.85 21.66 -6.63
CA MET A 48 17.83 21.52 -5.54
C MET A 48 19.03 20.66 -5.96
N LYS A 49 20.09 20.65 -5.14
CA LYS A 49 21.26 19.78 -5.36
C LYS A 49 20.90 18.32 -5.09
N SER A 50 21.31 17.42 -5.98
CA SER A 50 21.13 15.98 -5.83
C SER A 50 22.28 15.31 -5.08
N GLY A 51 21.98 14.18 -4.46
CA GLY A 51 22.95 13.14 -4.11
C GLY A 51 22.97 12.02 -5.17
N PRO A 52 23.91 11.06 -5.06
CA PRO A 52 24.03 9.95 -6.02
C PRO A 52 22.78 9.04 -6.03
N SER A 53 22.27 8.73 -7.22
CA SER A 53 20.95 8.10 -7.44
C SER A 53 20.78 6.63 -7.05
N LYS A 54 21.84 5.81 -6.97
CA LYS A 54 21.70 4.34 -6.84
C LYS A 54 21.99 3.77 -5.45
N ARG A 55 22.76 4.49 -4.64
CA ARG A 55 23.08 4.15 -3.25
C ARG A 55 23.30 5.48 -2.53
N MET A 56 22.21 6.04 -2.01
CA MET A 56 22.30 7.17 -1.11
C MET A 56 22.99 6.65 0.16
N ASP A 57 24.25 7.06 0.38
CA ASP A 57 24.99 6.77 1.61
C ASP A 57 24.43 7.66 2.73
N VAL A 58 23.39 7.14 3.38
CA VAL A 58 22.54 7.87 4.32
C VAL A 58 22.18 6.97 5.50
N ASP A 59 21.95 7.59 6.65
CA ASP A 59 21.58 6.90 7.88
C ASP A 59 20.11 6.48 7.87
N ILE A 60 19.26 7.24 7.16
CA ILE A 60 17.82 6.96 6.98
C ILE A 60 17.41 7.36 5.57
N LEU A 61 16.56 6.55 4.93
CA LEU A 61 15.91 6.89 3.67
C LEU A 61 14.42 7.21 3.90
N ALA A 62 14.04 8.47 3.81
CA ALA A 62 12.65 8.91 3.77
C ALA A 62 12.05 8.70 2.37
N ILE A 63 10.98 7.92 2.29
CA ILE A 63 10.25 7.68 1.04
C ILE A 63 8.89 8.34 1.15
N VAL A 64 8.69 9.41 0.38
CA VAL A 64 7.44 10.17 0.35
C VAL A 64 6.54 9.64 -0.77
N GLY A 65 5.34 9.17 -0.45
CA GLY A 65 4.42 8.65 -1.47
C GLY A 65 3.31 7.79 -0.91
N SER A 66 2.97 6.73 -1.65
CA SER A 66 1.99 5.70 -1.28
C SER A 66 2.65 4.32 -1.17
N ASP A 67 1.88 3.30 -0.80
CA ASP A 67 2.34 1.89 -0.76
C ASP A 67 3.01 1.47 -2.08
N ARG A 68 2.47 1.90 -3.22
CA ARG A 68 3.05 1.62 -4.54
C ARG A 68 4.45 2.21 -4.70
N SER A 69 4.63 3.47 -4.31
CA SER A 69 5.93 4.16 -4.41
C SER A 69 6.96 3.50 -3.49
N LEU A 70 6.56 3.16 -2.27
CA LEU A 70 7.39 2.45 -1.29
C LEU A 70 7.88 1.09 -1.84
N LEU A 71 6.96 0.24 -2.29
CA LEU A 71 7.28 -1.08 -2.82
C LEU A 71 8.20 -0.99 -4.05
N LYS A 72 7.90 -0.05 -4.96
CA LYS A 72 8.74 0.17 -6.14
C LYS A 72 10.16 0.59 -5.77
N THR A 73 10.32 1.54 -4.86
CA THR A 73 11.64 2.00 -4.40
C THR A 73 12.40 0.85 -3.72
N LEU A 74 11.73 0.05 -2.90
CA LEU A 74 12.33 -1.14 -2.27
C LEU A 74 12.86 -2.16 -3.29
N LEU A 75 12.11 -2.41 -4.37
CA LEU A 75 12.54 -3.29 -5.45
C LEU A 75 13.74 -2.73 -6.22
N GLU A 76 13.80 -1.41 -6.40
CA GLU A 76 14.92 -0.73 -7.08
C GLU A 76 16.19 -0.70 -6.21
N LEU A 77 16.05 -0.52 -4.90
CA LEU A 77 17.14 -0.57 -3.92
C LEU A 77 17.70 -2.00 -3.76
N GLY A 78 16.82 -3.00 -3.80
CA GLY A 78 17.18 -4.39 -3.58
C GLY A 78 17.62 -4.65 -2.13
N GLN A 79 18.84 -5.13 -1.94
CA GLN A 79 19.40 -5.38 -0.61
C GLN A 79 19.93 -4.07 -0.03
N THR A 80 19.43 -3.68 1.14
CA THR A 80 19.83 -2.48 1.87
C THR A 80 19.61 -2.68 3.37
N ASP A 81 20.55 -2.20 4.17
CA ASP A 81 20.43 -2.13 5.63
C ASP A 81 20.02 -0.73 6.11
N THR A 82 19.90 0.23 5.20
CA THR A 82 19.45 1.60 5.50
C THR A 82 18.01 1.56 6.01
N PRO A 83 17.74 2.03 7.23
CA PRO A 83 16.39 2.23 7.74
C PRO A 83 15.55 3.12 6.84
N ILE A 84 14.31 2.73 6.61
CA ILE A 84 13.36 3.39 5.73
C ILE A 84 12.32 4.09 6.59
N LEU A 85 12.06 5.36 6.31
CA LEU A 85 10.94 6.10 6.87
C LEU A 85 9.89 6.31 5.77
N PRO A 86 8.83 5.50 5.72
CA PRO A 86 7.70 5.77 4.86
C PRO A 86 6.96 7.02 5.34
N VAL A 87 6.78 8.01 4.46
CA VAL A 87 5.99 9.22 4.73
C VAL A 87 4.83 9.30 3.72
N ALA A 88 3.60 9.15 4.21
CA ALA A 88 2.44 9.02 3.35
C ALA A 88 1.99 10.40 2.83
N SER A 89 1.79 10.47 1.52
CA SER A 89 1.26 11.65 0.84
C SER A 89 -0.21 11.88 1.21
N LYS A 90 -0.68 13.13 1.10
CA LYS A 90 -2.03 13.52 1.50
C LYS A 90 -3.09 12.73 0.71
N GLY A 91 -4.10 12.23 1.45
CA GLY A 91 -5.28 11.60 0.86
C GLY A 91 -5.07 10.17 0.37
N GLN A 92 -3.92 9.55 0.65
CA GLN A 92 -3.68 8.13 0.39
C GLN A 92 -3.94 7.32 1.67
N PRO A 93 -4.90 6.37 1.66
CA PRO A 93 -5.05 5.40 2.73
C PRO A 93 -3.93 4.36 2.58
N ASP A 94 -2.90 4.43 3.42
CA ASP A 94 -1.74 3.55 3.27
C ASP A 94 -1.50 2.72 4.55
N PHE A 95 -1.31 1.41 4.37
CA PHE A 95 -1.20 0.44 5.46
C PHE A 95 0.21 0.33 6.04
N LEU A 96 1.22 0.77 5.27
CA LEU A 96 2.65 0.67 5.63
C LEU A 96 3.23 1.94 6.24
N PHE A 97 2.41 2.97 6.47
CA PHE A 97 2.85 4.31 6.83
C PHE A 97 2.33 4.72 8.19
N ASP A 98 3.26 5.00 9.11
CA ASP A 98 2.93 5.56 10.42
C ASP A 98 3.00 7.09 10.46
N VAL A 99 3.70 7.69 9.49
CA VAL A 99 3.91 9.13 9.37
C VAL A 99 3.25 9.63 8.10
N LEU A 100 2.52 10.73 8.21
CA LEU A 100 1.97 11.46 7.07
C LEU A 100 2.79 12.73 6.85
N VAL A 101 2.78 13.25 5.62
CA VAL A 101 3.39 14.56 5.32
C VAL A 101 2.85 15.66 6.24
N THR A 102 1.57 15.59 6.58
CA THR A 102 0.89 16.57 7.46
C THR A 102 1.34 16.54 8.91
N ASN A 103 1.99 15.46 9.35
CA ASN A 103 2.43 15.30 10.74
C ASN A 103 3.94 15.08 10.85
N PHE A 104 4.68 15.11 9.73
CA PHE A 104 6.12 14.93 9.67
C PHE A 104 6.88 15.91 10.57
N GLU A 105 6.45 17.17 10.63
CA GLU A 105 7.04 18.20 11.52
C GLU A 105 7.00 17.81 13.00
N SER A 106 6.04 16.99 13.43
CA SER A 106 5.96 16.56 14.83
C SER A 106 6.90 15.41 15.20
N VAL A 107 7.49 14.74 14.20
CA VAL A 107 8.39 13.60 14.38
C VAL A 107 9.82 13.88 13.92
N VAL A 108 10.08 15.00 13.23
CA VAL A 108 11.41 15.34 12.70
C VAL A 108 12.47 15.46 13.80
N ASP A 109 12.13 16.05 14.94
CA ASP A 109 13.09 16.19 16.04
C ASP A 109 13.44 14.82 16.65
N ASP A 110 12.45 13.95 16.84
CA ASP A 110 12.67 12.56 17.27
C ASP A 110 13.51 11.77 16.27
N LEU A 111 13.26 11.99 14.97
CA LEU A 111 14.02 11.35 13.90
C LEU A 111 15.51 11.72 14.02
N LEU A 112 15.81 13.02 14.09
CA LEU A 112 17.17 13.56 14.14
C LEU A 112 17.90 13.23 15.45
N GLU A 113 17.16 13.16 16.57
CA GLU A 113 17.72 12.81 17.87
C GLU A 113 17.83 11.29 18.09
N GLY A 114 17.42 10.48 17.12
CA GLY A 114 17.49 9.01 17.21
C GLY A 114 16.46 8.38 18.12
N ARG A 115 15.38 9.09 18.46
CA ARG A 115 14.24 8.59 19.27
C ARG A 115 13.26 7.78 18.44
N TRP A 116 13.75 6.69 17.88
CA TRP A 116 12.96 5.74 17.10
C TRP A 116 13.60 4.36 17.16
N ALA A 117 12.81 3.34 16.88
CA ALA A 117 13.25 1.95 16.85
C ALA A 117 13.29 1.43 15.41
N ARG A 118 14.14 0.44 15.17
CA ARG A 118 14.13 -0.34 13.92
C ARG A 118 13.04 -1.40 14.02
N GLU A 119 12.05 -1.34 13.14
CA GLU A 119 11.11 -2.44 12.93
C GLU A 119 11.59 -3.30 11.76
N GLU A 120 11.89 -4.56 12.03
CA GLU A 120 12.28 -5.52 10.99
C GLU A 120 11.04 -5.95 10.18
N LYS A 121 11.12 -5.84 8.86
CA LYS A 121 10.16 -6.40 7.91
C LYS A 121 10.80 -7.54 7.15
N LYS A 122 10.32 -8.76 7.38
CA LYS A 122 10.78 -9.96 6.67
C LYS A 122 10.44 -9.84 5.18
N ARG A 123 11.33 -10.37 4.34
CA ARG A 123 11.21 -10.34 2.88
C ARG A 123 11.38 -11.73 2.28
N LEU A 124 10.85 -11.90 1.07
CA LEU A 124 11.01 -13.10 0.25
C LEU A 124 11.96 -12.83 -0.91
N VAL A 125 12.66 -13.85 -1.38
CA VAL A 125 13.30 -13.86 -2.71
C VAL A 125 12.80 -15.06 -3.49
N ALA A 126 12.73 -14.92 -4.81
CA ALA A 126 12.41 -16.01 -5.70
C ALA A 126 13.52 -16.21 -6.73
N GLU A 127 13.83 -17.45 -7.05
CA GLU A 127 14.63 -17.82 -8.21
C GLU A 127 13.68 -18.18 -9.36
N ILE A 128 13.72 -17.39 -10.44
CA ILE A 128 12.91 -17.61 -11.63
C ILE A 128 13.85 -17.78 -12.83
N SER A 129 13.78 -18.94 -13.48
CA SER A 129 14.60 -19.27 -14.65
C SER A 129 16.12 -19.16 -14.41
N GLY A 130 16.58 -19.44 -13.18
CA GLY A 130 17.99 -19.32 -12.78
C GLY A 130 18.43 -17.91 -12.39
N LYS A 131 17.50 -16.96 -12.23
CA LYS A 131 17.79 -15.59 -11.81
C LYS A 131 17.00 -15.25 -10.55
N GLU A 132 17.70 -14.79 -9.52
CA GLU A 132 17.08 -14.30 -8.30
C GLU A 132 16.33 -12.98 -8.55
N THR A 133 15.23 -12.78 -7.85
CA THR A 133 14.50 -11.52 -7.81
C THR A 133 15.14 -10.55 -6.80
N PRO A 134 14.88 -9.24 -6.91
CA PRO A 134 15.00 -8.37 -5.75
C PRO A 134 14.18 -8.93 -4.58
N PRO A 135 14.58 -8.65 -3.32
CA PRO A 135 13.77 -9.02 -2.17
C PRO A 135 12.40 -8.32 -2.21
N LEU A 136 11.36 -9.08 -1.91
CA LEU A 136 9.96 -8.70 -1.99
C LEU A 136 9.43 -8.44 -0.58
N LEU A 137 8.71 -7.34 -0.38
CA LEU A 137 8.15 -6.99 0.92
C LEU A 137 6.84 -7.71 1.20
N ASN A 138 5.96 -7.80 0.21
CA ASN A 138 4.62 -8.35 0.36
C ASN A 138 4.56 -9.78 -0.12
N ASP A 139 4.65 -9.99 -1.44
CA ASP A 139 4.31 -11.29 -2.02
C ASP A 139 4.90 -11.51 -3.42
N ILE A 140 4.94 -12.79 -3.78
CA ILE A 140 5.08 -13.27 -5.15
C ILE A 140 3.85 -14.08 -5.51
N GLY A 141 3.20 -13.71 -6.61
CA GLY A 141 2.07 -14.45 -7.16
C GLY A 141 2.40 -15.09 -8.50
N ILE A 142 2.14 -16.38 -8.65
CA ILE A 142 2.28 -17.12 -9.91
C ILE A 142 0.89 -17.22 -10.55
N PHE A 143 0.71 -16.61 -11.71
CA PHE A 143 -0.59 -16.50 -12.38
C PHE A 143 -0.48 -16.87 -13.86
N ALA A 144 -1.60 -17.32 -14.43
CA ALA A 144 -1.76 -17.29 -15.88
C ALA A 144 -1.78 -15.83 -16.37
N ARG A 145 -1.08 -15.54 -17.47
CA ARG A 145 -1.05 -14.20 -18.08
C ARG A 145 -2.44 -13.70 -18.49
N ARG A 146 -3.35 -14.62 -18.81
CA ARG A 146 -4.73 -14.31 -19.16
C ARG A 146 -5.63 -14.70 -18.00
N SER A 147 -6.46 -13.77 -17.55
CA SER A 147 -7.46 -14.02 -16.51
C SER A 147 -8.38 -15.19 -16.86
N ALA A 148 -8.97 -15.81 -15.83
CA ALA A 148 -9.85 -16.97 -15.95
C ALA A 148 -9.21 -18.16 -16.72
N THR A 149 -7.89 -18.32 -16.58
CA THR A 149 -7.15 -19.45 -17.16
C THR A 149 -6.39 -20.15 -16.04
N LEU A 150 -6.54 -21.48 -15.96
CA LEU A 150 -5.89 -22.26 -14.92
C LEU A 150 -4.38 -22.40 -15.19
N ILE A 151 -3.61 -22.32 -14.11
CA ILE A 151 -2.28 -22.94 -14.02
C ILE A 151 -2.42 -24.29 -13.31
N ARG A 152 -1.62 -25.28 -13.72
CA ARG A 152 -1.41 -26.53 -12.97
C ARG A 152 0.02 -26.56 -12.49
N TYR A 153 0.23 -27.07 -11.28
CA TYR A 153 1.54 -27.11 -10.64
C TYR A 153 1.66 -28.26 -9.64
N SER A 154 2.90 -28.60 -9.31
CA SER A 154 3.29 -29.40 -8.15
C SER A 154 3.96 -28.47 -7.12
N LEU A 155 3.52 -28.54 -5.87
CA LEU A 155 4.08 -27.81 -4.73
C LEU A 155 4.99 -28.73 -3.93
N LEU A 156 6.18 -28.26 -3.62
CA LEU A 156 7.11 -28.91 -2.72
C LEU A 156 7.54 -27.94 -1.62
N ILE A 157 7.77 -28.49 -0.44
CA ILE A 157 8.28 -27.78 0.74
C ILE A 157 9.51 -28.57 1.19
N ASP A 158 10.68 -27.93 1.23
CA ASP A 158 11.97 -28.55 1.53
C ASP A 158 12.26 -29.82 0.72
N GLY A 159 11.88 -29.79 -0.56
CA GLY A 159 12.05 -30.91 -1.49
C GLY A 159 11.04 -32.05 -1.33
N GLU A 160 10.16 -32.02 -0.32
CA GLU A 160 9.08 -32.98 -0.16
C GLU A 160 7.85 -32.56 -0.96
N HIS A 161 7.27 -33.50 -1.71
CA HIS A 161 6.07 -33.23 -2.48
C HIS A 161 4.84 -33.07 -1.58
N PHE A 162 4.33 -31.84 -1.49
CA PHE A 162 3.17 -31.52 -0.68
C PHE A 162 1.86 -31.81 -1.43
N TRP A 163 1.65 -31.20 -2.60
CA TRP A 163 0.47 -31.47 -3.42
C TRP A 163 0.62 -31.14 -4.90
N LYS A 164 -0.37 -31.56 -5.68
CA LYS A 164 -0.65 -31.02 -7.01
C LYS A 164 -2.00 -30.32 -7.00
N ASP A 165 -2.11 -29.27 -7.80
CA ASP A 165 -3.34 -28.51 -7.91
C ASP A 165 -3.49 -27.80 -9.27
N GLY A 166 -4.73 -27.38 -9.56
CA GLY A 166 -5.06 -26.45 -10.62
C GLY A 166 -5.77 -25.23 -10.03
N CYS A 167 -5.37 -24.01 -10.39
CA CYS A 167 -5.90 -22.79 -9.79
C CYS A 167 -5.74 -21.60 -10.76
N ASP A 168 -6.36 -20.47 -10.47
CA ASP A 168 -6.11 -19.23 -11.22
C ASP A 168 -4.69 -18.69 -10.93
N GLY A 169 -4.17 -18.97 -9.74
CA GLY A 169 -2.80 -18.67 -9.35
C GLY A 169 -2.44 -19.13 -7.94
N LEU A 170 -1.18 -18.96 -7.57
CA LEU A 170 -0.65 -19.27 -6.25
C LEU A 170 0.13 -18.08 -5.72
N ILE A 171 -0.18 -17.61 -4.51
CA ILE A 171 0.53 -16.50 -3.87
C ILE A 171 1.37 -17.05 -2.73
N VAL A 172 2.63 -16.62 -2.64
CA VAL A 172 3.46 -16.77 -1.44
C VAL A 172 3.68 -15.38 -0.85
N ALA A 173 3.22 -15.18 0.38
CA ALA A 173 3.18 -13.86 1.02
C ALA A 173 3.90 -13.84 2.39
N THR A 174 4.56 -12.72 2.66
CA THR A 174 5.13 -12.38 3.97
C THR A 174 4.03 -12.02 4.98
N PRO A 175 4.36 -11.86 6.28
CA PRO A 175 3.44 -11.26 7.24
C PRO A 175 2.93 -9.88 6.81
N THR A 176 3.82 -9.04 6.27
CA THR A 176 3.47 -7.72 5.71
C THR A 176 2.50 -7.84 4.53
N GLY A 177 2.73 -8.81 3.63
CA GLY A 177 1.86 -9.08 2.49
C GLY A 177 0.52 -9.75 2.85
N SER A 178 0.34 -10.21 4.09
CA SER A 178 -0.89 -10.87 4.54
C SER A 178 -2.11 -9.95 4.47
N THR A 179 -1.90 -8.63 4.61
CA THR A 179 -2.94 -7.60 4.47
C THR A 179 -3.04 -7.00 3.07
N ALA A 180 -2.22 -7.48 2.12
CA ALA A 180 -2.20 -7.02 0.74
C ALA A 180 -3.09 -7.93 -0.15
N TYR A 181 -2.55 -8.44 -1.26
CA TYR A 181 -3.36 -9.24 -2.18
C TYR A 181 -3.81 -10.57 -1.53
N SER A 182 -2.97 -11.14 -0.66
CA SER A 182 -3.28 -12.33 0.13
C SER A 182 -4.63 -12.23 0.86
N LEU A 183 -4.91 -11.09 1.52
CA LEU A 183 -6.19 -10.86 2.21
C LEU A 183 -7.39 -10.93 1.26
N SER A 184 -7.24 -10.36 0.06
CA SER A 184 -8.32 -10.28 -0.92
C SER A 184 -8.71 -11.65 -1.49
N VAL A 185 -7.79 -12.62 -1.48
CA VAL A 185 -8.03 -13.99 -1.96
C VAL A 185 -8.31 -14.99 -0.83
N GLY A 186 -8.58 -14.49 0.38
CA GLY A 186 -8.98 -15.31 1.53
C GLY A 186 -7.81 -15.84 2.37
N GLY A 187 -6.63 -15.23 2.28
CA GLY A 187 -5.53 -15.46 3.19
C GLY A 187 -5.81 -14.89 4.60
N PRO A 188 -5.19 -15.46 5.65
CA PRO A 188 -5.33 -14.93 7.01
C PRO A 188 -4.49 -13.66 7.20
N VAL A 189 -4.91 -12.80 8.14
CA VAL A 189 -4.06 -11.70 8.63
C VAL A 189 -2.99 -12.27 9.56
N ILE A 190 -1.73 -11.93 9.30
CA ILE A 190 -0.57 -12.40 10.05
C ILE A 190 0.10 -11.19 10.69
N LEU A 191 0.43 -11.29 11.98
CA LEU A 191 1.14 -10.23 12.69
C LEU A 191 2.59 -10.12 12.19
N ASN A 192 3.07 -8.90 11.94
CA ASN A 192 4.39 -8.62 11.35
C ASN A 192 5.57 -9.31 12.05
N ALA A 193 5.51 -9.49 13.37
CA ALA A 193 6.58 -10.12 14.16
C ALA A 193 6.64 -11.66 14.01
N SER A 194 5.68 -12.28 13.31
CA SER A 194 5.58 -13.73 13.20
C SER A 194 6.61 -14.26 12.19
N PRO A 195 7.48 -15.22 12.56
CA PRO A 195 8.52 -15.75 11.67
C PRO A 195 7.94 -16.82 10.73
N VAL A 196 6.96 -16.44 9.93
CA VAL A 196 6.21 -17.34 9.05
C VAL A 196 5.94 -16.70 7.70
N PHE A 197 5.72 -17.52 6.69
CA PHE A 197 5.14 -17.12 5.42
C PHE A 197 3.83 -17.87 5.16
N SER A 198 3.09 -17.40 4.17
CA SER A 198 1.82 -18.00 3.78
C SER A 198 1.81 -18.39 2.31
N ILE A 199 1.18 -19.52 2.00
CA ILE A 199 0.90 -19.96 0.63
C ILE A 199 -0.62 -19.96 0.44
N ILE A 200 -1.12 -19.18 -0.51
CA ILE A 200 -2.55 -18.99 -0.76
C ILE A 200 -2.88 -19.39 -2.19
N PRO A 201 -3.60 -20.50 -2.42
CA PRO A 201 -4.12 -20.83 -3.73
C PRO A 201 -5.29 -19.91 -4.08
N VAL A 202 -5.24 -19.30 -5.26
CA VAL A 202 -6.29 -18.42 -5.80
C VAL A 202 -7.25 -19.25 -6.64
N ASN A 203 -8.50 -19.38 -6.18
CA ASN A 203 -9.56 -20.14 -6.87
C ASN A 203 -9.11 -21.55 -7.27
N SER A 204 -8.62 -22.33 -6.29
CA SER A 204 -8.28 -23.73 -6.52
C SER A 204 -9.48 -24.55 -7.03
N VAL A 205 -9.22 -25.46 -7.97
CA VAL A 205 -10.21 -26.46 -8.43
C VAL A 205 -10.47 -27.53 -7.37
N ASN A 206 -9.61 -27.64 -6.35
CA ASN A 206 -9.78 -28.52 -5.22
C ASN A 206 -10.15 -27.70 -3.96
N PRO A 207 -11.41 -27.73 -3.51
CA PRO A 207 -11.88 -26.94 -2.37
C PRO A 207 -11.19 -27.26 -1.03
N SER A 208 -10.50 -28.40 -0.92
CA SER A 208 -9.71 -28.75 0.26
C SER A 208 -8.36 -28.02 0.33
N ARG A 209 -7.97 -27.30 -0.73
CA ARG A 209 -6.76 -26.47 -0.75
C ARG A 209 -7.06 -25.18 0.02
N ARG A 210 -6.53 -25.12 1.24
CA ARG A 210 -6.63 -23.97 2.15
C ARG A 210 -5.30 -23.22 2.18
N PRO A 211 -5.30 -21.93 2.59
CA PRO A 211 -4.07 -21.23 2.91
C PRO A 211 -3.18 -22.04 3.86
N LEU A 212 -1.89 -22.11 3.57
CA LEU A 212 -0.88 -22.74 4.42
C LEU A 212 -0.07 -21.65 5.13
N ILE A 213 0.25 -21.88 6.40
CA ILE A 213 1.21 -21.07 7.15
C ILE A 213 2.43 -21.94 7.40
N LEU A 214 3.60 -21.45 7.00
CA LEU A 214 4.87 -22.18 7.05
C LEU A 214 5.90 -21.37 7.84
N PRO A 215 6.83 -22.03 8.54
CA PRO A 215 8.02 -21.36 9.09
C PRO A 215 8.79 -20.58 8.01
N GLU A 216 9.44 -19.48 8.38
CA GLU A 216 10.18 -18.64 7.41
C GLU A 216 11.50 -19.24 6.89
N ASP A 217 11.97 -20.34 7.47
CA ASP A 217 13.23 -21.01 7.11
C ASP A 217 13.08 -22.12 6.06
N VAL A 218 11.85 -22.42 5.63
CA VAL A 218 11.60 -23.41 4.57
C VAL A 218 11.83 -22.84 3.17
N GLU A 219 12.16 -23.73 2.23
CA GLU A 219 12.12 -23.43 0.80
C GLU A 219 10.83 -23.98 0.17
N VAL A 220 10.13 -23.10 -0.56
CA VAL A 220 8.95 -23.45 -1.36
C VAL A 220 9.37 -23.61 -2.81
N GLU A 221 9.15 -24.79 -3.39
CA GLU A 221 9.39 -25.05 -4.82
C GLU A 221 8.06 -25.29 -5.55
N ILE A 222 7.84 -24.53 -6.63
CA ILE A 222 6.71 -24.69 -7.54
C ILE A 222 7.26 -25.22 -8.87
N ARG A 223 6.87 -26.43 -9.26
CA ARG A 223 7.31 -27.07 -10.51
C ARG A 223 6.14 -27.65 -11.30
N ASP A 224 6.45 -28.29 -12.43
CA ASP A 224 5.46 -28.84 -13.37
C ASP A 224 4.41 -27.79 -13.81
N LEU A 225 4.84 -26.52 -13.86
CA LEU A 225 3.99 -25.39 -14.19
C LEU A 225 3.52 -25.48 -15.64
N THR A 226 2.20 -25.62 -15.81
CA THR A 226 1.58 -25.74 -17.14
C THR A 226 0.31 -24.91 -17.23
N SER A 227 0.08 -24.29 -18.38
CA SER A 227 -1.13 -23.53 -18.71
C SER A 227 -1.28 -23.44 -20.23
N SER A 228 -2.48 -23.13 -20.71
CA SER A 228 -2.73 -22.87 -22.14
C SER A 228 -2.21 -21.51 -22.60
N VAL A 229 -1.80 -20.65 -21.66
CA VAL A 229 -1.20 -19.33 -21.89
C VAL A 229 0.14 -19.23 -21.15
N ALA A 230 0.90 -18.16 -21.41
CA ALA A 230 2.11 -17.89 -20.65
C ALA A 230 1.81 -17.74 -19.15
N ILE A 231 2.72 -18.20 -18.31
CA ILE A 231 2.66 -18.05 -16.86
C ILE A 231 3.58 -16.87 -16.47
N GLU A 232 3.12 -16.05 -15.53
CA GLU A 232 3.85 -14.88 -15.03
C GLU A 232 3.97 -14.95 -13.51
N ALA A 233 5.15 -14.61 -13.01
CA ALA A 233 5.36 -14.23 -11.63
C ALA A 233 5.15 -12.72 -11.49
N VAL A 234 4.30 -12.34 -10.55
CA VAL A 234 4.00 -10.96 -10.17
C VAL A 234 4.68 -10.70 -8.84
N LEU A 235 5.61 -9.74 -8.81
CA LEU A 235 6.44 -9.43 -7.65
C LEU A 235 5.95 -8.13 -7.01
N ASP A 236 5.49 -8.18 -5.75
CA ASP A 236 4.90 -7.06 -4.99
C ASP A 236 3.83 -6.26 -5.77
N GLY A 237 3.15 -6.90 -6.72
CA GLY A 237 2.22 -6.25 -7.64
C GLY A 237 2.85 -5.27 -8.65
N GLN A 238 4.18 -5.08 -8.65
CA GLN A 238 4.87 -4.08 -9.47
C GLN A 238 5.53 -4.68 -10.73
N ILE A 239 6.22 -5.81 -10.60
CA ILE A 239 7.03 -6.39 -11.67
C ILE A 239 6.40 -7.70 -12.14
N ARG A 240 6.24 -7.84 -13.46
CA ARG A 240 5.82 -9.10 -14.10
C ARG A 240 7.00 -9.75 -14.79
N LYS A 241 7.30 -10.99 -14.43
CA LYS A 241 8.32 -11.82 -15.09
C LYS A 241 7.67 -13.06 -15.67
N ARG A 242 8.00 -13.38 -16.92
CA ARG A 242 7.58 -14.65 -17.51
C ARG A 242 8.28 -15.81 -16.78
N VAL A 243 7.52 -16.84 -16.44
CA VAL A 243 8.03 -18.09 -15.90
C VAL A 243 8.18 -19.09 -17.07
N ASP A 244 9.33 -19.73 -17.16
CA ASP A 244 9.59 -20.82 -18.11
C ASP A 244 9.19 -22.18 -17.49
N ASN A 245 9.59 -23.29 -18.11
CA ASN A 245 9.25 -24.63 -17.60
C ASN A 245 10.17 -25.09 -16.45
N LYS A 246 11.00 -24.20 -15.89
CA LYS A 246 11.87 -24.52 -14.75
C LYS A 246 11.12 -24.30 -13.43
N PRO A 247 11.56 -24.95 -12.34
CA PRO A 247 11.01 -24.68 -11.02
C PRO A 247 11.17 -23.22 -10.61
N VAL A 248 10.18 -22.68 -9.90
CA VAL A 248 10.29 -21.43 -9.17
C VAL A 248 10.56 -21.78 -7.71
N ARG A 249 11.71 -21.37 -7.18
CA ARG A 249 12.07 -21.54 -5.76
C ARG A 249 11.84 -20.23 -5.03
N ILE A 250 11.20 -20.28 -3.88
CA ILE A 250 10.86 -19.12 -3.06
C ILE A 250 11.32 -19.41 -1.64
N ARG A 251 12.06 -18.48 -1.06
CA ARG A 251 12.63 -18.60 0.29
C ARG A 251 12.66 -17.24 0.97
N ARG A 252 12.92 -17.22 2.27
CA ARG A 252 13.28 -15.98 2.97
C ARG A 252 14.49 -15.32 2.31
N ALA A 253 14.43 -14.00 2.17
CA ALA A 253 15.56 -13.18 1.77
C ALA A 253 16.62 -13.12 2.88
N ASP A 254 17.89 -13.16 2.51
CA ASP A 254 19.00 -13.03 3.48
C ASP A 254 19.05 -11.63 4.13
N SER A 255 18.37 -10.65 3.52
CA SER A 255 18.23 -9.28 4.03
C SER A 255 16.76 -8.90 4.25
N SER A 256 16.46 -8.48 5.48
CA SER A 256 15.19 -7.84 5.83
C SER A 256 15.19 -6.37 5.40
N ALA A 257 14.01 -5.76 5.33
CA ALA A 257 13.91 -4.29 5.32
C ALA A 257 13.76 -3.79 6.76
N PHE A 258 14.27 -2.61 7.06
CA PHE A 258 14.14 -1.99 8.38
C PHE A 258 13.34 -0.71 8.27
N PHE A 259 12.22 -0.62 8.97
CA PHE A 259 11.39 0.58 9.00
C PHE A 259 11.67 1.37 10.27
N VAL A 260 11.65 2.70 10.16
CA VAL A 260 11.69 3.60 11.31
C VAL A 260 10.33 3.57 12.00
N LYS A 261 10.31 3.10 13.25
CA LYS A 261 9.10 3.03 14.09
C LYS A 261 9.24 3.98 15.27
N PHE A 262 8.31 4.92 15.41
CA PHE A 262 8.20 5.78 16.58
C PHE A 262 7.38 5.10 17.69
N GLU A 263 7.41 5.67 18.89
CA GLU A 263 6.64 5.15 20.03
C GLU A 263 5.14 5.07 19.74
N GLU A 264 4.50 4.00 20.22
CA GLU A 264 3.10 3.71 19.91
C GLU A 264 2.15 4.80 20.42
N GLU A 265 2.43 5.41 21.58
CA GLU A 265 1.65 6.55 22.10
C GLU A 265 1.73 7.75 21.16
N LYS A 266 2.91 8.02 20.59
CA LYS A 266 3.10 9.11 19.63
C LYS A 266 2.37 8.82 18.33
N ILE A 267 2.50 7.61 17.79
CA ILE A 267 1.74 7.18 16.60
C ILE A 267 0.23 7.22 16.86
N ALA A 268 -0.23 6.77 18.03
CA ALA A 268 -1.63 6.84 18.43
C ALA A 268 -2.11 8.29 18.59
N ALA A 269 -1.27 9.21 19.09
CA ALA A 269 -1.60 10.64 19.17
C ALA A 269 -1.66 11.28 17.77
N LEU A 270 -0.78 10.88 16.86
CA LEU A 270 -0.80 11.29 15.45
C LEU A 270 -2.07 10.79 14.77
N ARG A 271 -2.36 9.50 14.90
CA ARG A 271 -3.59 8.85 14.41
C ARG A 271 -4.83 9.43 15.07
N GLY A 272 -4.80 9.74 16.36
CA GLY A 272 -5.91 10.34 17.11
C GLY A 272 -6.18 11.79 16.72
N LYS A 273 -5.15 12.57 16.34
CA LYS A 273 -5.33 13.89 15.72
C LYS A 273 -5.87 13.79 14.29
N LEU A 274 -5.49 12.75 13.56
CA LEU A 274 -6.00 12.43 12.22
C LEU A 274 -7.44 11.94 12.25
N LEU A 275 -7.75 11.01 13.15
CA LEU A 275 -9.09 10.54 13.50
C LEU A 275 -9.92 11.72 13.95
N LYS A 276 -9.50 12.57 14.90
CA LYS A 276 -10.24 13.80 15.23
C LYS A 276 -10.49 14.75 14.05
N LYS A 277 -9.60 14.76 13.05
CA LYS A 277 -9.73 15.60 11.84
C LYS A 277 -10.62 14.95 10.77
N SER A 278 -10.70 13.62 10.71
CA SER A 278 -11.67 12.87 9.88
C SER A 278 -13.03 12.70 10.58
N GLU A 279 -13.03 12.58 11.90
CA GLU A 279 -14.15 12.55 12.84
C GLU A 279 -14.81 13.93 12.90
N ALA A 280 -14.10 15.05 12.74
CA ALA A 280 -14.79 16.34 12.56
C ALA A 280 -15.75 16.34 11.34
N SER A 281 -15.48 15.50 10.34
CA SER A 281 -16.39 15.22 9.21
C SER A 281 -17.34 14.03 9.42
N GLU A 282 -17.00 13.03 10.24
CA GLU A 282 -17.86 11.87 10.56
C GLU A 282 -18.79 12.07 11.78
N GLU A 283 -18.44 12.89 12.77
CA GLU A 283 -19.23 13.24 13.95
C GLU A 283 -20.53 13.95 13.55
N HIS A 284 -20.48 14.85 12.56
CA HIS A 284 -21.70 15.43 11.97
C HIS A 284 -22.53 14.37 11.22
N ALA A 285 -21.89 13.34 10.66
CA ALA A 285 -22.60 12.26 9.97
C ALA A 285 -23.22 11.24 10.95
N GLN A 286 -22.72 11.11 12.18
CA GLN A 286 -23.26 10.21 13.20
C GLN A 286 -24.61 10.67 13.77
N GLU A 287 -24.92 11.97 13.77
CA GLU A 287 -26.22 12.51 14.17
C GLU A 287 -27.29 12.41 13.07
N LEU A 288 -26.88 12.09 11.84
CA LEU A 288 -27.82 12.00 10.71
C LEU A 288 -28.77 10.81 10.80
N PRO A 289 -30.01 10.96 10.32
CA PRO A 289 -30.94 9.85 10.15
C PRO A 289 -30.34 8.71 9.30
N PRO A 290 -30.69 7.44 9.55
CA PRO A 290 -30.13 6.28 8.84
C PRO A 290 -30.21 6.38 7.30
N SER A 291 -31.29 6.97 6.77
CA SER A 291 -31.46 7.19 5.33
C SER A 291 -30.46 8.19 4.75
N ALA A 292 -30.08 9.23 5.49
CA ALA A 292 -29.08 10.21 5.07
C ALA A 292 -27.67 9.60 5.11
N LYS A 293 -27.37 8.78 6.12
CA LYS A 293 -26.10 8.02 6.18
C LYS A 293 -25.95 7.08 4.99
N LEU A 294 -27.00 6.33 4.64
CA LEU A 294 -26.97 5.42 3.50
C LEU A 294 -26.76 6.17 2.17
N VAL A 295 -27.47 7.28 1.95
CA VAL A 295 -27.31 8.11 0.75
C VAL A 295 -25.91 8.71 0.67
N LEU A 296 -25.36 9.20 1.79
CA LEU A 296 -23.99 9.71 1.85
C LEU A 296 -22.99 8.62 1.48
N LYS A 297 -23.16 7.41 2.03
CA LYS A 297 -22.25 6.29 1.78
C LYS A 297 -22.28 5.83 0.32
N VAL A 298 -23.47 5.78 -0.29
CA VAL A 298 -23.61 5.47 -1.73
C VAL A 298 -22.89 6.52 -2.59
N LEU A 299 -22.98 7.80 -2.25
CA LEU A 299 -22.27 8.88 -2.93
C LEU A 299 -20.75 8.91 -2.67
N GLU A 300 -20.27 8.32 -1.57
CA GLU A 300 -18.82 8.14 -1.34
C GLU A 300 -18.26 7.04 -2.25
N TYR A 301 -19.00 5.97 -2.46
CA TYR A 301 -18.61 4.88 -3.36
C TYR A 301 -18.73 5.26 -4.84
N GLN A 302 -19.68 6.12 -5.18
CA GLN A 302 -19.97 6.55 -6.55
C GLN A 302 -19.73 8.06 -6.68
N ASP A 303 -18.64 8.45 -7.34
CA ASP A 303 -18.14 9.84 -7.40
C ASP A 303 -19.22 10.92 -7.69
N GLN A 304 -20.18 10.64 -8.59
CA GLN A 304 -21.30 11.53 -8.92
C GLN A 304 -22.53 10.72 -9.32
N MET A 305 -23.71 11.08 -8.79
CA MET A 305 -24.97 10.41 -9.15
C MET A 305 -26.13 11.40 -9.27
N SER A 306 -27.06 11.11 -10.19
CA SER A 306 -28.36 11.77 -10.25
C SER A 306 -29.28 11.28 -9.11
N GLN A 307 -30.31 12.05 -8.78
CA GLN A 307 -31.30 11.63 -7.79
C GLN A 307 -31.95 10.28 -8.16
N LYS A 308 -32.13 10.00 -9.46
CA LYS A 308 -32.75 8.76 -9.94
C LYS A 308 -31.84 7.56 -9.66
N GLU A 309 -30.55 7.66 -9.98
CA GLU A 309 -29.57 6.61 -9.72
C GLU A 309 -29.43 6.34 -8.22
N ILE A 310 -29.46 7.40 -7.38
CA ILE A 310 -29.41 7.22 -5.91
C ILE A 310 -30.64 6.46 -5.41
N ILE A 311 -31.83 6.70 -5.97
CA ILE A 311 -33.05 5.95 -5.62
C ILE A 311 -32.90 4.47 -5.98
N GLU A 312 -32.39 4.18 -7.18
CA GLU A 312 -32.18 2.81 -7.66
C GLU A 312 -31.13 2.07 -6.82
N GLU A 313 -30.02 2.73 -6.49
CA GLU A 313 -28.91 2.11 -5.76
C GLU A 313 -29.21 1.93 -4.26
N THR A 314 -29.89 2.89 -3.64
CA THR A 314 -30.23 2.80 -2.20
C THR A 314 -31.49 2.00 -1.92
N MET A 315 -32.31 1.74 -2.94
CA MET A 315 -33.66 1.15 -2.83
C MET A 315 -34.60 1.93 -1.89
N LEU A 316 -34.29 3.19 -1.58
CA LEU A 316 -35.11 4.04 -0.71
C LEU A 316 -36.24 4.72 -1.49
N PRO A 317 -37.39 5.01 -0.84
CA PRO A 317 -38.46 5.78 -1.48
C PRO A 317 -37.98 7.16 -1.99
N PRO A 318 -38.47 7.64 -3.15
CA PRO A 318 -38.05 8.93 -3.72
C PRO A 318 -38.23 10.15 -2.82
N ARG A 319 -39.16 10.10 -1.85
CA ARG A 319 -39.34 11.15 -0.84
C ARG A 319 -38.22 11.13 0.20
N THR A 320 -37.80 9.95 0.62
CA THR A 320 -36.73 9.73 1.58
C THR A 320 -35.37 10.14 1.02
N VAL A 321 -35.08 9.82 -0.25
CA VAL A 321 -33.84 10.26 -0.91
C VAL A 321 -33.78 11.79 -1.03
N ARG A 322 -34.90 12.45 -1.38
CA ARG A 322 -34.95 13.92 -1.43
C ARG A 322 -34.71 14.57 -0.07
N TYR A 323 -35.32 14.02 0.97
CA TYR A 323 -35.11 14.49 2.34
C TYR A 323 -33.66 14.31 2.77
N ALA A 324 -33.08 13.13 2.55
CA ALA A 324 -31.68 12.83 2.83
C ALA A 324 -30.73 13.78 2.10
N LEU A 325 -30.91 14.00 0.79
CA LEU A 325 -30.08 14.92 0.01
C LEU A 325 -30.23 16.37 0.48
N SER A 326 -31.45 16.81 0.84
CA SER A 326 -31.67 18.15 1.39
C SER A 326 -30.89 18.36 2.68
N LEU A 327 -30.93 17.37 3.57
CA LEU A 327 -30.23 17.39 4.86
C LEU A 327 -28.70 17.35 4.66
N LEU A 328 -28.20 16.45 3.81
CA LEU A 328 -26.77 16.37 3.51
C LEU A 328 -26.22 17.63 2.83
N MET A 329 -27.04 18.33 2.05
CA MET A 329 -26.67 19.62 1.46
C MET A 329 -26.70 20.75 2.50
N SER A 330 -27.64 20.75 3.45
CA SER A 330 -27.67 21.76 4.52
C SER A 330 -26.49 21.62 5.48
N GLU A 331 -26.06 20.38 5.75
CA GLU A 331 -24.85 20.06 6.51
C GLU A 331 -23.56 20.27 5.69
N GLY A 332 -23.67 20.65 4.41
CA GLY A 332 -22.51 20.92 3.56
C GLY A 332 -21.69 19.70 3.15
N LEU A 333 -22.17 18.49 3.43
CA LEU A 333 -21.53 17.20 3.11
C LEU A 333 -21.67 16.82 1.64
N VAL A 334 -22.78 17.19 1.02
CA VAL A 334 -23.07 16.94 -0.40
C VAL A 334 -23.27 18.24 -1.15
N THR A 335 -22.81 18.29 -2.40
CA THR A 335 -23.03 19.42 -3.31
C THR A 335 -23.80 18.97 -4.54
N LYS A 336 -24.69 19.84 -5.04
CA LYS A 336 -25.43 19.64 -6.29
C LYS A 336 -24.78 20.45 -7.40
N LYS A 337 -24.42 19.79 -8.50
CA LYS A 337 -23.94 20.40 -9.75
C LYS A 337 -24.95 20.18 -10.86
N LEU A 338 -24.91 21.04 -11.88
CA LEU A 338 -25.70 20.83 -13.09
C LEU A 338 -25.10 19.66 -13.88
N SER A 339 -25.93 18.73 -14.34
CA SER A 339 -25.48 17.74 -15.31
C SER A 339 -25.20 18.43 -16.65
N LEU A 340 -24.00 18.24 -17.18
CA LEU A 340 -23.65 18.70 -18.53
C LEU A 340 -24.34 17.85 -19.62
N ARG A 341 -24.85 16.66 -19.26
CA ARG A 341 -25.55 15.75 -20.18
C ARG A 341 -27.07 15.97 -20.23
N ASP A 342 -27.66 16.50 -19.16
CA ASP A 342 -29.09 16.89 -19.10
C ASP A 342 -29.27 18.06 -18.13
N SER A 343 -29.46 19.27 -18.65
CA SER A 343 -29.54 20.50 -17.85
C SER A 343 -30.73 20.54 -16.87
N ARG A 344 -31.70 19.63 -17.00
CA ARG A 344 -32.83 19.49 -16.08
C ARG A 344 -32.50 18.61 -14.87
N GLN A 345 -31.37 17.93 -14.88
CA GLN A 345 -30.94 17.02 -13.83
C GLN A 345 -29.77 17.60 -13.04
N GLY A 346 -29.84 17.48 -11.72
CA GLY A 346 -28.72 17.75 -10.84
C GLY A 346 -27.95 16.48 -10.52
N LEU A 347 -26.63 16.57 -10.58
CA LEU A 347 -25.73 15.53 -10.07
C LEU A 347 -25.30 15.90 -8.66
N TYR A 348 -25.37 14.92 -7.77
CA TYR A 348 -24.99 15.03 -6.37
C TYR A 348 -23.64 14.35 -6.18
N GLN A 349 -22.77 14.96 -5.39
CA GLN A 349 -21.46 14.41 -5.05
C GLN A 349 -21.03 14.87 -3.66
N VAL A 350 -20.26 14.04 -2.98
CA VAL A 350 -19.65 14.40 -1.70
C VAL A 350 -18.72 15.60 -1.90
N ARG A 351 -18.77 16.54 -0.96
CA ARG A 351 -17.94 17.75 -0.99
C ARG A 351 -16.50 17.37 -0.62
N LYS A 352 -15.65 17.18 -1.64
CA LYS A 352 -14.19 17.08 -1.44
C LYS A 352 -13.70 18.42 -0.88
N GLN A 353 -13.13 18.45 0.33
CA GLN A 353 -12.58 19.68 0.91
C GLN A 353 -11.54 20.25 -0.06
N ARG A 354 -11.70 21.51 -0.48
CA ARG A 354 -10.64 22.23 -1.17
C ARG A 354 -9.54 22.46 -0.15
N SER A 355 -8.38 21.84 -0.35
CA SER A 355 -7.12 22.24 0.25
C SER A 355 -6.91 23.71 -0.09
N GLN A 356 -7.01 24.60 0.91
CA GLN A 356 -6.43 25.95 0.83
C GLN A 356 -5.00 25.90 1.34
#